data_AF-G9KWA2-F1
#
_entry.id   AF-G9KWA2-F1
#
_cell.length_a   1.000
_cell.length_b   1.000
_cell.length_c   1.000
_cell.angle_alpha   90.00
_cell.angle_beta   90.00
_cell.angle_gamma   90.00
#
_symmetry.space_group_name_H-M   'P 1'
#
loop_
_entity.id
_entity.type
_entity.pdbx_description
1 polymer ?
#
loop_
_entity_poly.entity_id
_entity_poly.type
_entity_poly.pdbx_seq_one_letter_code
_entity_poly.pdbx_strand_id
1 'polypeptide(L)'
;PWGDGSIMASMQKRLQKELLALQNDPPPGMTLNEKSVQNSITQWIVDMEGAPGTLYEGEKFQLLFKFSSRYPFDSPQVMFTGENIPVHPHVYSNGHICLSILTEDWSPALSVQSVCLSIISMLSSCKEKRRPPDNSFYVRTCNKNPKKTKWWYHDDT
;
A
#
# COMPACT_ATOMS: atom_id res chain seq x y z
N PRO A 1 18.99 25.15 11.97
CA PRO A 1 19.34 24.10 10.99
C PRO A 1 19.67 22.75 11.67
N TRP A 2 18.74 22.22 12.47
CA TRP A 2 18.91 21.00 13.31
C TRP A 2 17.74 20.00 13.15
N GLY A 3 17.08 19.98 12.00
CA GLY A 3 15.85 19.18 11.80
C GLY A 3 16.07 17.81 11.17
N ASP A 4 16.96 17.72 10.18
CA ASP A 4 16.95 16.60 9.21
C ASP A 4 17.55 15.30 9.78
N GLY A 5 18.67 15.39 10.51
CA GLY A 5 19.31 14.22 11.11
C GLY A 5 18.50 13.55 12.22
N SER A 6 17.73 14.32 13.00
CA SER A 6 16.86 13.79 14.05
C SER A 6 15.63 13.09 13.48
N ILE A 7 15.05 13.65 12.42
CA ILE A 7 13.89 13.06 11.71
C ILE A 7 14.28 11.72 11.07
N MET A 8 15.43 11.64 10.40
CA MET A 8 15.91 10.38 9.80
C MET A 8 16.13 9.28 10.86
N ALA A 9 16.73 9.61 12.00
CA ALA A 9 16.94 8.65 13.08
C ALA A 9 15.63 8.14 13.71
N SER A 10 14.62 9.02 13.81
CA SER A 10 13.28 8.65 14.28
C SER A 10 12.56 7.72 13.30
N MET A 11 12.63 8.05 12.01
CA MET A 11 12.05 7.27 10.91
C MET A 11 12.65 5.85 10.84
N GLN A 12 13.98 5.73 10.94
CA GLN A 12 14.65 4.43 10.95
C GLN A 12 14.21 3.54 12.13
N LYS A 13 14.13 4.09 13.34
CA LYS A 13 13.64 3.36 14.52
C LYS A 13 12.19 2.91 14.34
N ARG A 14 11.35 3.78 13.78
CA ARG A 14 9.95 3.46 13.47
C ARG A 14 9.85 2.29 12.49
N LEU A 15 10.59 2.34 11.39
CA LEU A 15 10.62 1.28 10.39
C LEU A 15 11.15 -0.04 10.94
N GLN A 16 12.20 -0.02 11.75
CA GLN A 16 12.72 -1.25 12.38
C GLN A 16 11.68 -1.91 13.28
N LYS A 17 10.91 -1.12 14.04
CA LYS A 17 9.83 -1.64 14.89
C LYS A 17 8.72 -2.28 14.07
N GLU A 18 8.33 -1.65 12.96
CA GLU A 18 7.29 -2.18 12.07
C GLU A 18 7.75 -3.40 11.28
N LEU A 19 9.01 -3.43 10.88
CA LEU A 19 9.64 -4.57 10.23
C LEU A 19 9.54 -5.80 11.14
N LEU A 20 9.95 -5.64 12.40
CA LEU A 20 9.88 -6.72 13.39
C LEU A 20 8.44 -7.15 13.66
N ALA A 21 7.50 -6.21 13.75
CA ALA A 21 6.09 -6.53 13.93
C ALA A 21 5.55 -7.37 12.76
N LEU A 22 5.85 -6.98 11.53
CA LEU A 22 5.39 -7.69 10.34
C LEU A 22 6.06 -9.06 10.16
N GLN A 23 7.32 -9.21 10.56
CA GLN A 23 8.01 -10.51 10.56
C GLN A 23 7.45 -11.47 11.61
N ASN A 24 7.14 -10.95 12.80
CA ASN A 24 6.67 -11.78 13.92
C ASN A 24 5.19 -12.16 13.79
N ASP A 25 4.36 -11.25 13.30
CA ASP A 25 2.90 -11.43 13.22
C ASP A 25 2.36 -10.83 11.90
N PRO A 26 2.66 -11.46 10.74
CA PRO A 26 2.14 -10.99 9.47
C PRO A 26 0.62 -11.18 9.39
N PRO A 27 -0.11 -10.28 8.73
CA PRO A 27 -1.52 -10.50 8.41
C PRO A 27 -1.74 -11.83 7.66
N PRO A 28 -2.90 -12.50 7.84
CA PRO A 28 -3.19 -13.75 7.15
C PRO A 28 -3.01 -13.64 5.63
N GLY A 29 -2.32 -14.63 5.04
CA GLY A 29 -2.04 -14.64 3.61
C GLY A 29 -0.99 -13.62 3.16
N MET A 30 -0.29 -12.93 4.06
CA MET A 30 0.74 -11.95 3.70
C MET A 30 2.10 -12.38 4.23
N THR A 31 3.17 -12.06 3.51
CA THR A 31 4.55 -12.37 3.91
C THR A 31 5.48 -11.28 3.44
N LEU A 32 6.37 -10.83 4.30
CA LEU A 32 7.38 -9.84 3.94
C LEU A 32 8.49 -10.49 3.11
N ASN A 33 8.82 -9.88 1.97
CA ASN A 33 9.98 -10.28 1.18
C ASN A 33 11.26 -9.69 1.79
N GLU A 34 11.98 -10.47 2.59
CA GLU A 34 13.16 -10.00 3.34
C GLU A 34 14.27 -9.45 2.45
N LYS A 35 14.43 -9.99 1.23
CA LYS A 35 15.44 -9.50 0.27
C LYS A 35 15.18 -8.06 -0.14
N SER A 36 13.92 -7.65 -0.21
CA SER A 36 13.57 -6.25 -0.54
C SER A 36 14.09 -5.29 0.53
N VAL A 37 13.96 -5.65 1.80
CA VAL A 37 14.38 -4.83 2.94
C VAL A 37 15.90 -4.76 3.07
N GLN A 38 16.59 -5.88 2.81
CA GLN A 38 18.06 -5.92 2.80
C GLN A 38 18.66 -4.95 1.78
N ASN A 39 18.02 -4.79 0.62
CA ASN A 39 18.47 -3.88 -0.42
C ASN A 39 18.15 -2.42 -0.09
N SER A 40 17.01 -2.15 0.55
CA SER A 40 16.60 -0.80 0.93
C SER A 40 15.61 -0.82 2.09
N ILE A 41 16.00 -0.25 3.23
CA ILE A 41 15.11 -0.13 4.39
C ILE A 41 13.88 0.74 4.09
N THR A 42 13.93 1.61 3.08
CA THR A 42 12.83 2.52 2.72
C THR A 42 11.92 1.96 1.62
N GLN A 43 12.14 0.72 1.17
CA GLN A 43 11.30 0.06 0.19
C GLN A 43 11.06 -1.40 0.54
N TRP A 44 9.80 -1.78 0.78
CA TRP A 44 9.44 -3.16 1.14
C TRP A 44 8.52 -3.76 0.09
N ILE A 45 8.70 -5.05 -0.18
CA ILE A 45 7.77 -5.86 -0.95
C ILE A 45 7.07 -6.81 0.02
N VAL A 46 5.74 -6.81 0.01
CA VAL A 46 4.90 -7.73 0.77
C VAL A 46 4.17 -8.61 -0.23
N ASP A 47 4.44 -9.91 -0.18
CA ASP A 47 3.72 -10.90 -0.95
C ASP A 47 2.36 -11.14 -0.27
N MET A 48 1.31 -11.30 -1.07
CA MET A 48 -0.08 -11.40 -0.61
C MET A 48 -0.81 -12.48 -1.39
N GLU A 49 -1.57 -13.30 -0.68
CA GLU A 49 -2.51 -14.28 -1.23
C GLU A 49 -3.95 -13.83 -0.93
N GLY A 50 -4.83 -13.95 -1.93
CA GLY A 50 -6.23 -13.61 -1.74
C GLY A 50 -6.92 -14.56 -0.77
N ALA A 51 -7.74 -14.00 0.12
CA ALA A 51 -8.34 -14.72 1.23
C ALA A 51 -9.33 -15.81 0.76
N PRO A 52 -9.46 -16.94 1.50
CA PRO A 52 -10.46 -17.96 1.23
C PRO A 52 -11.89 -17.41 1.29
N GLY A 53 -12.78 -17.93 0.44
CA GLY A 53 -14.17 -17.52 0.30
C GLY A 53 -14.37 -16.19 -0.43
N THR A 54 -13.31 -15.61 -1.01
CA THR A 54 -13.37 -14.33 -1.73
C THR A 54 -13.21 -14.53 -3.24
N LEU A 55 -13.51 -13.49 -4.02
CA LEU A 55 -13.29 -13.51 -5.47
C LEU A 55 -11.82 -13.68 -5.87
N TYR A 56 -10.89 -13.46 -4.94
CA TYR A 56 -9.43 -13.50 -5.17
C TYR A 56 -8.77 -14.73 -4.55
N GLU A 57 -9.54 -15.70 -4.04
CA GLU A 57 -9.00 -16.92 -3.42
C GLU A 57 -7.94 -17.59 -4.30
N GLY A 58 -6.78 -17.89 -3.70
CA GLY A 58 -5.66 -18.56 -4.36
C GLY A 58 -4.85 -17.69 -5.33
N GLU A 59 -5.27 -16.44 -5.59
CA GLU A 59 -4.48 -15.51 -6.39
C GLU A 59 -3.34 -14.91 -5.56
N LYS A 60 -2.18 -14.74 -6.21
CA LYS A 60 -0.99 -14.13 -5.61
C LYS A 60 -0.75 -12.73 -6.17
N PHE A 61 -0.46 -11.80 -5.27
CA PHE A 61 -0.19 -10.40 -5.55
C PHE A 61 1.06 -9.94 -4.80
N GLN A 62 1.61 -8.81 -5.22
CA GLN A 62 2.71 -8.16 -4.52
C GLN A 62 2.36 -6.70 -4.24
N LEU A 63 2.63 -6.24 -3.02
CA LEU A 63 2.50 -4.86 -2.61
C LEU A 63 3.87 -4.22 -2.46
N LEU A 64 4.07 -3.07 -3.10
CA LEU A 64 5.26 -2.26 -2.97
C LEU A 64 5.00 -1.10 -2.01
N PHE A 65 5.70 -1.10 -0.89
CA PHE A 65 5.74 0.01 0.07
C PHE A 65 6.97 0.87 -0.19
N LYS A 66 6.80 2.18 -0.29
CA LYS A 66 7.90 3.16 -0.30
C LYS A 66 7.69 4.21 0.77
N PHE A 67 8.69 4.37 1.63
CA PHE A 67 8.65 5.31 2.74
C PHE A 67 9.39 6.61 2.38
N SER A 68 8.77 7.76 2.64
CA SER A 68 9.46 9.05 2.52
C SER A 68 10.34 9.30 3.74
N SER A 69 11.26 10.27 3.65
CA SER A 69 12.06 10.71 4.78
C SER A 69 11.24 11.29 5.94
N ARG A 70 9.97 11.63 5.70
CA ARG A 70 9.03 12.15 6.72
C ARG A 70 8.10 11.09 7.29
N TYR A 71 8.26 9.83 6.92
CA TYR A 71 7.50 8.74 7.55
C TYR A 71 7.79 8.69 9.07
N PRO A 72 6.78 8.56 9.95
CA PRO A 72 5.37 8.23 9.69
C PRO A 72 4.43 9.45 9.58
N PHE A 73 4.94 10.68 9.54
CA PHE A 73 4.10 11.87 9.37
C PHE A 73 3.45 11.92 8.00
N ASP A 74 4.18 11.55 6.96
CA ASP A 74 3.59 11.22 5.66
C ASP A 74 3.24 9.72 5.61
N SER A 75 2.14 9.38 4.93
CA SER A 75 1.81 7.98 4.61
C SER A 75 2.92 7.28 3.83
N PRO A 76 2.99 5.93 3.81
CA PRO A 76 3.78 5.25 2.80
C PRO A 76 3.11 5.39 1.43
N GLN A 77 3.88 5.36 0.35
CA GLN A 77 3.32 5.08 -0.97
C GLN A 77 3.13 3.58 -1.08
N VAL A 78 1.92 3.15 -1.43
CA VAL A 78 1.58 1.73 -1.55
C VAL A 78 0.88 1.48 -2.88
N MET A 79 1.33 0.46 -3.61
CA MET A 79 0.75 0.05 -4.88
C MET A 79 0.92 -1.45 -5.07
N PHE A 80 0.01 -2.06 -5.81
CA PHE A 80 0.25 -3.39 -6.36
C PHE A 80 1.38 -3.33 -7.39
N THR A 81 2.20 -4.38 -7.41
CA THR A 81 3.32 -4.55 -8.34
C THR A 81 3.40 -6.00 -8.81
N GLY A 82 4.38 -6.30 -9.65
CA GLY A 82 4.53 -7.61 -10.29
C GLY A 82 3.60 -7.78 -11.49
N GLU A 83 3.43 -9.03 -11.91
CA GLU A 83 2.69 -9.39 -13.13
C GLU A 83 1.17 -9.41 -12.90
N ASN A 84 0.73 -9.73 -11.68
CA ASN A 84 -0.68 -9.83 -11.33
C ASN A 84 -1.16 -8.62 -10.52
N ILE A 85 -1.98 -7.77 -11.13
CA ILE A 85 -2.62 -6.62 -10.47
C ILE A 85 -4.11 -6.90 -10.31
N PRO A 86 -4.67 -6.92 -9.08
CA PRO A 86 -6.05 -7.33 -8.87
C PRO A 86 -7.02 -6.40 -9.59
N VAL A 87 -8.01 -6.98 -10.27
CA VAL A 87 -9.09 -6.24 -10.94
C VAL A 87 -10.14 -5.85 -9.90
N HIS A 88 -9.99 -4.67 -9.31
CA HIS A 88 -10.81 -4.21 -8.18
C HIS A 88 -11.29 -2.76 -8.39
N PRO A 89 -12.50 -2.38 -7.93
CA PRO A 89 -13.05 -1.02 -8.08
C PRO A 89 -12.17 0.11 -7.53
N HIS A 90 -11.24 -0.22 -6.63
CA HIS A 90 -10.30 0.70 -6.00
C HIS A 90 -8.84 0.46 -6.40
N VAL A 91 -8.59 -0.36 -7.43
CA VAL A 91 -7.24 -0.66 -7.92
C VAL A 91 -7.14 -0.38 -9.42
N TYR A 92 -6.33 0.63 -9.74
CA TYR A 92 -6.00 0.99 -11.11
C TYR A 92 -5.09 -0.06 -11.75
N SER A 93 -5.12 -0.17 -13.08
CA SER A 93 -4.35 -1.19 -13.80
C SER A 93 -2.83 -0.97 -13.75
N ASN A 94 -2.36 0.20 -13.34
CA ASN A 94 -0.95 0.46 -13.02
C ASN A 94 -0.57 0.10 -11.56
N GLY A 95 -1.50 -0.49 -10.81
CA GLY A 95 -1.32 -0.92 -9.42
C GLY A 95 -1.62 0.14 -8.37
N HIS A 96 -1.94 1.38 -8.74
CA HIS A 96 -2.31 2.40 -7.76
C HIS A 96 -3.58 1.99 -7.02
N ILE A 97 -3.60 2.26 -5.71
CA ILE A 97 -4.70 1.89 -4.81
C ILE A 97 -5.39 3.16 -4.34
N CYS A 98 -6.71 3.20 -4.45
CA CYS A 98 -7.55 4.26 -3.90
C CYS A 98 -8.06 3.82 -2.52
N LEU A 99 -7.35 4.22 -1.46
CA LEU A 99 -7.74 3.99 -0.07
C LEU A 99 -7.46 5.26 0.74
N SER A 100 -8.46 5.75 1.47
CA SER A 100 -8.36 7.01 2.22
C SER A 100 -7.26 6.99 3.28
N ILE A 101 -6.99 5.83 3.90
CA ILE A 101 -5.89 5.66 4.87
C ILE A 101 -4.50 5.89 4.26
N LEU A 102 -4.36 5.87 2.92
CA LEU A 102 -3.11 6.19 2.23
C LEU A 102 -3.01 7.68 1.88
N THR A 103 -4.10 8.43 2.05
CA THR A 103 -4.24 9.85 1.69
C THR A 103 -4.70 10.67 2.90
N GLU A 104 -5.99 11.00 2.98
CA GLU A 104 -6.57 11.96 3.91
C GLU A 104 -6.78 11.41 5.33
N ASP A 105 -7.06 10.12 5.45
CA ASP A 105 -7.26 9.45 6.75
C ASP A 105 -5.96 8.87 7.31
N TRP A 106 -4.81 9.18 6.69
CA TRP A 106 -3.53 8.76 7.25
C TRP A 106 -3.24 9.48 8.57
N SER A 107 -2.98 8.68 9.60
CA SER A 107 -2.44 9.15 10.87
C SER A 107 -1.10 8.48 11.14
N PRO A 108 -0.12 9.15 11.75
CA PRO A 108 1.13 8.53 12.18
C PRO A 108 0.94 7.37 13.16
N ALA A 109 -0.25 7.21 13.76
CA ALA A 109 -0.61 6.06 14.58
C ALA A 109 -0.83 4.78 13.75
N LEU A 110 -1.14 4.89 12.46
CA LEU A 110 -1.30 3.75 11.56
C LEU A 110 0.05 3.11 11.24
N SER A 111 0.02 1.80 10.98
CA SER A 111 1.19 0.99 10.68
C SER A 111 1.08 0.30 9.32
N VAL A 112 2.18 -0.24 8.81
CA VAL A 112 2.25 -1.10 7.63
C VAL A 112 1.30 -2.30 7.79
N GLN A 113 1.24 -2.89 8.99
CA GLN A 113 0.31 -4.00 9.27
C GLN A 113 -1.15 -3.54 9.17
N SER A 114 -1.49 -2.37 9.69
CA SER A 114 -2.83 -1.77 9.55
C SER A 114 -3.21 -1.51 8.08
N VAL A 115 -2.24 -1.05 7.28
CA VAL A 115 -2.43 -0.84 5.83
C VAL A 115 -2.65 -2.18 5.11
N CYS A 116 -1.83 -3.18 5.41
CA CYS A 116 -1.97 -4.54 4.87
C CYS A 116 -3.35 -5.13 5.18
N LEU A 117 -3.80 -5.04 6.44
CA LEU A 117 -5.13 -5.48 6.87
C LEU A 117 -6.26 -4.76 6.14
N SER A 118 -6.10 -3.46 5.88
CA SER A 118 -7.09 -2.68 5.15
C SER A 118 -7.17 -3.09 3.68
N ILE A 119 -6.04 -3.39 3.04
CA ILE A 119 -5.99 -3.84 1.64
C ILE A 119 -6.60 -5.25 1.50
N ILE A 120 -6.28 -6.19 2.38
CA ILE A 120 -6.89 -7.53 2.33
C ILE A 120 -8.38 -7.48 2.62
N SER A 121 -8.82 -6.64 3.56
CA SER A 121 -10.24 -6.42 3.84
C SER A 121 -10.97 -5.84 2.63
N MET A 122 -10.38 -4.82 1.99
CA MET A 122 -10.90 -4.23 0.75
C MET A 122 -11.11 -5.29 -0.33
N LEU A 123 -10.09 -6.11 -0.64
CA LEU A 123 -10.23 -7.18 -1.63
C LEU A 123 -11.27 -8.23 -1.20
N SER A 124 -11.30 -8.60 0.07
CA SER A 124 -12.20 -9.64 0.59
C SER A 124 -13.67 -9.23 0.54
N SER A 125 -13.96 -7.93 0.70
CA SER A 125 -15.33 -7.39 0.63
C SER A 125 -15.88 -7.27 -0.80
N CYS A 126 -15.02 -7.40 -1.82
CA CYS A 126 -15.37 -7.19 -3.22
C CYS A 126 -16.43 -8.18 -3.70
N LYS A 127 -17.48 -7.67 -4.34
CA LYS A 127 -18.58 -8.48 -4.90
C LYS A 127 -18.50 -8.67 -6.42
N GLU A 128 -17.68 -7.88 -7.09
CA GLU A 128 -17.51 -7.94 -8.55
C GLU A 128 -16.10 -7.46 -8.95
N LYS A 129 -15.41 -8.25 -9.79
CA LYS A 129 -14.11 -7.85 -10.36
C LYS A 129 -14.33 -6.85 -11.50
N ARG A 130 -14.15 -5.56 -11.20
CA ARG A 130 -14.16 -4.47 -12.17
C ARG A 130 -13.09 -3.44 -11.85
N ARG A 131 -12.63 -2.68 -12.84
CA ARG A 131 -11.69 -1.56 -12.64
C ARG A 131 -12.46 -0.29 -12.22
N PRO A 132 -11.76 0.72 -11.65
CA PRO A 132 -12.34 2.06 -11.51
C PRO A 132 -12.87 2.58 -12.85
N PRO A 133 -14.02 3.29 -12.91
CA PRO A 133 -14.59 3.81 -14.16
C PRO A 133 -13.64 4.74 -14.92
N ASP A 134 -12.79 5.48 -14.21
CA ASP A 134 -11.81 6.42 -14.72
C ASP A 134 -10.44 5.78 -15.03
N ASN A 135 -10.31 4.44 -14.97
CA ASN A 135 -9.03 3.74 -15.05
C ASN A 135 -8.15 4.16 -16.24
N SER A 136 -8.72 4.16 -17.45
CA SER A 136 -7.97 4.49 -18.67
C SER A 136 -7.47 5.94 -18.67
N PHE A 137 -8.28 6.86 -18.15
CA PHE A 137 -7.92 8.27 -18.05
C PHE A 137 -6.84 8.48 -16.98
N TYR A 138 -7.03 7.89 -15.80
CA TYR A 138 -6.09 7.97 -14.70
C TYR A 138 -4.73 7.42 -15.09
N VAL A 139 -4.64 6.21 -15.64
CA VAL A 139 -3.36 5.59 -16.00
C VAL A 139 -2.60 6.39 -17.06
N ARG A 140 -3.31 7.03 -17.99
CA ARG A 140 -2.70 7.89 -19.02
C ARG A 140 -2.19 9.21 -18.49
N THR A 141 -2.82 9.77 -17.45
CA THR A 141 -2.57 11.13 -16.96
C THR A 141 -1.82 11.17 -15.63
N CYS A 142 -1.84 10.09 -14.86
CA CYS A 142 -1.21 10.03 -13.56
C CYS A 142 0.31 10.08 -13.69
N ASN A 143 0.93 10.82 -12.78
CA ASN A 143 2.38 10.79 -12.63
C ASN A 143 2.78 9.41 -12.07
N LYS A 144 3.99 8.92 -12.39
CA LYS A 144 4.55 7.68 -11.82
C LYS A 144 4.57 7.66 -10.28
N ASN A 145 4.40 8.81 -9.63
CA ASN A 145 4.17 8.92 -8.20
C ASN A 145 2.67 9.16 -7.90
N PRO A 146 1.95 8.20 -7.28
CA PRO A 146 0.53 8.32 -6.97
C PRO A 146 0.17 9.56 -6.14
N LYS A 147 1.06 10.01 -5.24
CA LYS A 147 0.82 11.14 -4.33
C LYS A 147 0.84 12.51 -5.01
N LYS A 148 1.28 12.59 -6.26
CA LYS A 148 1.22 13.83 -7.06
C LYS A 148 -0.01 13.89 -7.96
N THR A 149 -0.90 12.90 -7.87
CA THR A 149 -2.11 12.82 -8.69
C THR A 149 -3.27 13.50 -7.95
N LYS A 150 -3.99 14.38 -8.64
CA LYS A 150 -5.22 15.00 -8.12
C LYS A 150 -6.35 13.97 -8.23
N TRP A 151 -6.83 13.48 -7.09
CA TRP A 151 -7.94 12.53 -7.02
C TRP A 151 -9.26 13.24 -7.26
N TRP A 152 -10.13 12.62 -8.07
CA TRP A 152 -11.50 13.05 -8.25
C TRP A 152 -12.39 12.01 -7.58
N TYR A 153 -12.84 12.31 -6.37
CA TYR A 153 -13.84 11.50 -5.70
C TYR A 153 -15.19 11.78 -6.37
N HIS A 154 -15.77 10.77 -7.00
CA HIS A 154 -17.17 10.80 -7.38
C HIS A 154 -17.96 10.36 -6.14
N ASP A 155 -18.28 11.34 -5.30
CA ASP A 155 -19.28 11.15 -4.24
C ASP A 155 -20.66 11.22 -4.90
N ASP A 156 -21.45 10.17 -4.73
CA ASP A 156 -22.78 10.04 -5.33
C ASP A 156 -23.74 11.00 -4.62
N THR A 157 -24.14 12.09 -5.31
CA THR A 157 -25.42 12.77 -5.05
C THR A 157 -26.55 12.06 -5.77
#